data_AF-A0A8T7ENA3-F1
#
_entry.id   AF-A0A8T7ENA3-F1
#
_cell.length_a   1.000
_cell.length_b   1.000
_cell.length_c   1.000
_cell.angle_alpha   90.00
_cell.angle_beta   90.00
_cell.angle_gamma   90.00
#
_symmetry.space_group_name_H-M   'P 1'
#
loop_
_entity.id
_entity.type
_entity.pdbx_description
1 polymer ?
#
loop_
_entity_poly.entity_id
_entity_poly.type
_entity_poly.pdbx_seq_one_letter_code
_entity_poly.pdbx_strand_id
1 'polypeptide(L)'
;MHSYGLRSAALDAPARDRLNFRRVELLRDVLDEYGLDEMKVWITEFGWNDHPRWAGAVSPAQRVINTLDAFRWADAQWPWLAAQCLWVFRYPTPANSYPDGFVLATTDFDLKPLYFALQTYATGSAP
;
A
#
# COMPACT_ATOMS: atom_id res chain seq x y z
N MET A 1 -3.06 -10.37 5.01
CA MET A 1 -4.20 -9.53 4.56
C MET A 1 -3.77 -8.72 3.35
N HIS A 2 -4.68 -8.45 2.40
CA HIS A 2 -4.40 -7.59 1.25
C HIS A 2 -5.17 -6.28 1.40
N SER A 3 -4.45 -5.17 1.54
CA SER A 3 -5.03 -3.86 1.87
C SER A 3 -4.76 -2.82 0.79
N TYR A 4 -5.37 -2.99 -0.38
CA TYR A 4 -5.24 -2.03 -1.48
C TYR A 4 -6.11 -0.79 -1.25
N GLY A 5 -5.56 0.40 -1.50
CA GLY A 5 -6.30 1.66 -1.31
C GLY A 5 -7.23 2.03 -2.46
N LEU A 6 -7.01 1.47 -3.65
CA LEU A 6 -7.77 1.80 -4.87
C LEU A 6 -7.81 3.32 -5.09
N ARG A 7 -8.99 3.93 -5.16
CA ARG A 7 -9.16 5.39 -5.30
C ARG A 7 -9.13 6.17 -3.98
N SER A 8 -9.14 5.47 -2.84
CA SER A 8 -9.17 6.11 -1.52
C SER A 8 -7.79 6.61 -1.12
N ALA A 9 -7.73 7.70 -0.36
CA ALA A 9 -6.48 8.11 0.27
C ALA A 9 -6.07 7.10 1.35
N ALA A 10 -4.77 7.05 1.67
CA ALA A 10 -4.29 6.16 2.72
C ALA A 10 -4.88 6.48 4.09
N LEU A 11 -5.18 7.77 4.34
CA LEU A 11 -5.68 8.24 5.63
C LEU A 11 -7.21 8.19 5.76
N ASP A 12 -7.93 7.87 4.68
CA ASP A 12 -9.38 7.73 4.72
C ASP A 12 -9.79 6.68 5.77
N ALA A 13 -10.76 7.03 6.63
CA ALA A 13 -11.23 6.16 7.70
C ALA A 13 -11.67 4.77 7.17
N PRO A 14 -11.52 3.69 7.97
CA PRO A 14 -11.98 2.36 7.60
C PRO A 14 -13.46 2.37 7.17
N ALA A 15 -13.76 1.66 6.09
CA ALA A 15 -15.12 1.61 5.54
C ALA A 15 -15.63 0.17 5.39
N ARG A 16 -16.88 -0.07 5.83
CA ARG A 16 -17.55 -1.39 5.73
C ARG A 16 -18.09 -1.68 4.32
N ASP A 17 -18.45 -0.64 3.59
CA ASP A 17 -19.15 -0.68 2.30
C ASP A 17 -18.21 -0.56 1.08
N ARG A 18 -16.93 -0.23 1.28
CA ARG A 18 -15.92 -0.12 0.21
C ARG A 18 -14.56 -0.64 0.64
N LEU A 19 -13.74 -1.02 -0.33
CA LEU A 19 -12.34 -1.34 -0.07
C LEU A 19 -11.53 -0.05 0.08
N ASN A 20 -10.73 0.03 1.14
CA ASN A 20 -9.68 1.02 1.32
C ASN A 20 -8.56 0.47 2.21
N PHE A 21 -7.43 1.16 2.24
CA PHE A 21 -6.23 0.71 2.95
C PHE A 21 -6.46 0.52 4.46
N ARG A 22 -7.27 1.38 5.10
CA ARG A 22 -7.54 1.28 6.52
C ARG A 22 -8.64 0.28 6.87
N ARG A 23 -9.33 -0.33 5.91
CA ARG A 23 -10.33 -1.40 6.16
C ARG A 23 -9.77 -2.57 6.97
N VAL A 24 -8.44 -2.76 6.93
CA VAL A 24 -7.72 -3.72 7.79
C VAL A 24 -8.02 -3.52 9.28
N GLU A 25 -8.30 -2.30 9.72
CA GLU A 25 -8.68 -1.97 11.10
C GLU A 25 -9.99 -2.68 11.50
N LEU A 26 -10.96 -2.80 10.59
CA LEU A 26 -12.20 -3.53 10.86
C LEU A 26 -11.99 -5.05 10.96
N LEU A 27 -10.99 -5.59 10.26
CA LEU A 27 -10.62 -7.00 10.42
C LEU A 27 -9.88 -7.21 11.74
N ARG A 28 -9.14 -6.20 12.18
CA ARG A 28 -8.48 -6.20 13.49
C ARG A 28 -9.48 -6.16 14.64
N ASP A 29 -10.54 -5.35 14.54
CA ASP A 29 -11.63 -5.30 15.52
C ASP A 29 -12.27 -6.69 15.74
N VAL A 30 -12.38 -7.52 14.69
CA VAL A 30 -12.90 -8.89 14.81
C VAL A 30 -11.96 -9.78 15.61
N LEU A 31 -10.63 -9.61 15.49
CA LEU A 31 -9.70 -10.36 16.33
C LEU A 31 -9.83 -9.95 17.80
N ASP A 32 -9.99 -8.65 18.05
CA ASP A 32 -10.17 -8.12 19.40
C ASP A 32 -11.48 -8.62 20.04
N GLU A 33 -12.58 -8.69 19.28
CA GLU A 33 -13.87 -9.24 19.74
C GLU A 33 -13.75 -10.70 20.22
N TYR A 34 -12.83 -11.47 19.62
CA TYR A 34 -12.58 -12.87 19.97
C TYR A 34 -11.43 -13.05 20.98
N GLY A 35 -10.91 -11.97 21.58
CA GLY A 35 -9.83 -12.02 22.56
C GLY A 35 -8.48 -12.45 21.97
N LEU A 36 -8.26 -12.14 20.69
CA LEU A 36 -7.01 -12.40 19.95
C LEU A 36 -6.22 -11.11 19.73
N ASP A 37 -6.28 -10.19 20.67
CA ASP A 37 -5.67 -8.87 20.57
C ASP A 37 -4.13 -8.93 20.55
N GLU A 38 -3.52 -9.95 21.14
CA GLU A 38 -2.07 -10.15 21.04
C GLU A 38 -1.61 -10.71 19.68
N MET A 39 -2.53 -11.15 18.82
CA MET A 39 -2.20 -11.74 17.53
C MET A 39 -1.60 -10.69 16.58
N LYS A 40 -0.36 -10.92 16.15
CA LYS A 40 0.26 -10.11 15.10
C LYS A 40 -0.37 -10.37 13.74
N VAL A 41 -0.45 -9.33 12.91
CA VAL A 41 -1.02 -9.39 11.57
C VAL A 41 0.04 -9.03 10.53
N TRP A 42 -0.04 -9.68 9.37
CA TRP A 42 0.76 -9.35 8.19
C TRP A 42 -0.14 -8.78 7.10
N ILE A 43 0.21 -7.60 6.61
CA ILE A 43 -0.29 -7.11 5.32
C ILE A 43 0.68 -7.61 4.27
N THR A 44 0.30 -8.70 3.61
CA THR A 44 1.10 -9.41 2.61
C THR A 44 1.13 -8.66 1.28
N GLU A 45 0.14 -7.81 1.03
CA GLU A 45 0.08 -6.93 -0.13
C GLU A 45 -0.66 -5.64 0.23
N PHE A 46 -0.11 -4.50 -0.14
CA PHE A 46 -0.84 -3.22 -0.19
C PHE A 46 -0.33 -2.38 -1.36
N GLY A 47 -1.05 -1.30 -1.67
CA GLY A 47 -0.58 -0.30 -2.60
C GLY A 47 -1.69 0.42 -3.37
N TRP A 48 -1.23 1.25 -4.29
CA TRP A 48 -2.03 2.01 -5.24
C TRP A 48 -1.47 1.81 -6.64
N ASN A 49 -2.34 1.90 -7.62
CA ASN A 49 -2.00 1.76 -9.03
C ASN A 49 -2.12 3.12 -9.71
N ASP A 50 -1.24 3.41 -10.66
CA ASP A 50 -1.25 4.66 -11.42
C ASP A 50 -1.50 4.47 -12.92
N HIS A 51 -2.00 3.30 -13.34
CA HIS A 51 -2.29 3.02 -14.74
C HIS A 51 -3.51 3.83 -15.22
N PRO A 52 -3.38 4.72 -16.22
CA PRO A 52 -4.40 5.73 -16.54
C PRO A 52 -5.73 5.16 -17.05
N ARG A 53 -5.72 3.90 -17.52
CA ARG A 53 -6.92 3.21 -18.02
C ARG A 53 -7.56 2.26 -17.02
N TRP A 54 -7.06 2.18 -15.79
CA TRP A 54 -7.64 1.29 -14.79
C TRP A 54 -8.60 2.05 -13.89
N ALA A 55 -9.79 1.48 -13.68
CA ALA A 55 -10.80 2.11 -12.86
C ALA A 55 -10.33 2.34 -11.41
N GLY A 56 -9.51 1.46 -10.83
CA GLY A 56 -9.00 1.62 -9.46
C GLY A 56 -7.81 2.57 -9.31
N ALA A 57 -7.35 3.23 -10.39
CA ALA A 57 -6.11 3.99 -10.37
C ALA A 57 -6.25 5.39 -9.74
N VAL A 58 -5.12 5.90 -9.27
CA VAL A 58 -4.90 7.27 -8.83
C VAL A 58 -3.82 7.92 -9.70
N SER A 59 -3.55 9.21 -9.53
CA SER A 59 -2.42 9.85 -10.21
C SER A 59 -1.07 9.32 -9.68
N PRO A 60 0.02 9.39 -10.46
CA PRO A 60 1.35 9.01 -9.98
C PRO A 60 1.77 9.75 -8.70
N ALA A 61 1.44 11.03 -8.58
CA ALA A 61 1.70 11.81 -7.38
C ALA A 61 0.90 11.31 -6.17
N GLN A 62 -0.40 11.03 -6.37
CA GLN A 62 -1.25 10.49 -5.30
C GLN A 62 -0.79 9.11 -4.86
N ARG A 63 -0.30 8.28 -5.78
CA ARG A 63 0.30 6.98 -5.46
C ARG A 63 1.49 7.14 -4.50
N VAL A 64 2.38 8.10 -4.76
CA VAL A 64 3.50 8.40 -3.85
C VAL A 64 3.01 8.84 -2.48
N ILE A 65 2.12 9.84 -2.42
CA ILE A 65 1.58 10.36 -1.16
C ILE A 65 0.93 9.25 -0.35
N ASN A 66 0.01 8.51 -0.96
CA ASN A 66 -0.71 7.43 -0.30
C ASN A 66 0.22 6.32 0.19
N THR A 67 1.20 5.91 -0.60
CA THR A 67 2.13 4.85 -0.17
C THR A 67 2.98 5.29 1.02
N LEU A 68 3.47 6.53 1.05
CA LEU A 68 4.25 7.03 2.20
C LEU A 68 3.38 7.23 3.44
N ASP A 69 2.18 7.78 3.29
CA ASP A 69 1.24 7.96 4.40
C ASP A 69 0.76 6.63 4.96
N ALA A 70 0.60 5.60 4.14
CA ALA A 70 0.30 4.24 4.58
C ALA A 70 1.38 3.69 5.53
N PHE A 71 2.66 3.84 5.18
CA PHE A 71 3.76 3.42 6.05
C PHE A 71 3.79 4.22 7.35
N ARG A 72 3.66 5.55 7.29
CA ARG A 72 3.65 6.42 8.48
C ARG A 72 2.47 6.10 9.40
N TRP A 73 1.28 5.89 8.84
CA TRP A 73 0.09 5.55 9.59
C TRP A 73 0.26 4.21 10.30
N ALA A 74 0.71 3.19 9.56
CA ALA A 74 0.95 1.86 10.12
C ALA A 74 1.96 1.88 11.27
N ASP A 75 3.09 2.57 11.09
CA ASP A 75 4.12 2.72 12.11
C ASP A 75 3.59 3.41 13.38
N ALA A 76 2.80 4.47 13.21
CA ALA A 76 2.27 5.24 14.32
C ALA A 76 1.06 4.60 15.02
N GLN A 77 0.20 3.88 14.29
CA GLN A 77 -1.13 3.50 14.76
C GLN A 77 -1.35 2.00 14.90
N TRP A 78 -0.53 1.16 14.26
CA TRP A 78 -0.75 -0.29 14.20
C TRP A 78 0.37 -1.09 14.87
N PRO A 79 0.54 -1.01 16.22
CA PRO A 79 1.55 -1.79 16.95
C PRO A 79 1.34 -3.31 16.86
N TRP A 80 0.16 -3.74 16.41
CA TRP A 80 -0.19 -5.13 16.12
C TRP A 80 0.32 -5.62 14.75
N LEU A 81 0.76 -4.73 13.86
CA LEU A 81 1.20 -5.08 12.52
C LEU A 81 2.67 -5.54 12.56
N ALA A 82 2.92 -6.78 12.12
CA ALA A 82 4.28 -7.33 12.06
C ALA A 82 5.01 -6.95 10.76
N ALA A 83 4.29 -6.85 9.64
CA ALA A 83 4.86 -6.43 8.38
C ALA A 83 3.81 -5.83 7.45
N GLN A 84 4.26 -4.90 6.62
CA GLN A 84 3.49 -4.29 5.55
C GLN A 84 4.28 -4.35 4.24
N CYS A 85 3.85 -5.24 3.35
CA CYS A 85 4.56 -5.58 2.12
C CYS A 85 3.95 -4.86 0.92
N LEU A 86 4.70 -3.90 0.35
CA LEU A 86 4.26 -3.15 -0.81
C LEU A 86 4.28 -4.03 -2.06
N TRP A 87 3.15 -4.08 -2.76
CA TRP A 87 3.04 -4.78 -4.03
C TRP A 87 3.27 -3.78 -5.19
N VAL A 88 4.28 -3.95 -6.05
CA VAL A 88 5.31 -4.99 -6.13
C VAL A 88 6.58 -4.38 -6.72
N PHE A 89 7.74 -4.99 -6.53
CA PHE A 89 8.99 -4.47 -7.09
C PHE A 89 8.98 -4.47 -8.65
N ARG A 90 8.76 -5.63 -9.29
CA ARG A 90 8.89 -5.83 -10.75
C ARG A 90 8.15 -7.09 -11.20
N TYR A 91 7.77 -7.16 -12.48
CA TYR A 91 7.35 -8.40 -13.17
C TYR A 91 8.41 -8.92 -14.15
N PRO A 92 8.45 -10.26 -14.41
CA PRO A 92 9.44 -10.84 -15.31
C PRO A 92 9.30 -10.39 -16.76
N THR A 93 8.10 -9.98 -17.17
CA THR A 93 7.76 -9.39 -18.47
C THR A 93 6.70 -8.30 -18.29
N PRO A 94 6.58 -7.33 -19.23
CA PRO A 94 5.49 -6.35 -19.18
C PRO A 94 4.13 -7.05 -19.29
N ALA A 95 3.19 -6.69 -18.42
CA ALA A 95 1.82 -7.21 -18.50
C ALA A 95 1.01 -6.55 -19.63
N ASN A 96 1.49 -5.42 -20.15
CA ASN A 96 0.80 -4.56 -21.12
C ASN A 96 -0.62 -4.20 -20.68
N SER A 97 -0.80 -4.00 -19.38
CA SER A 97 -2.10 -3.77 -18.73
C SER A 97 -1.92 -3.10 -17.37
N TYR A 98 -3.00 -2.92 -16.63
CA TYR A 98 -2.99 -2.27 -15.33
C TYR A 98 -1.97 -2.82 -14.32
N PRO A 99 -1.56 -4.11 -14.30
CA PRO A 99 -0.54 -4.56 -13.36
C PRO A 99 0.76 -3.77 -13.45
N ASP A 100 1.13 -3.29 -14.65
CA ASP A 100 2.33 -2.48 -14.84
C ASP A 100 2.27 -1.15 -14.06
N GLY A 101 1.09 -0.71 -13.63
CA GLY A 101 0.88 0.43 -12.73
C GLY A 101 1.23 0.17 -11.25
N PHE A 102 1.59 -1.06 -10.87
CA PHE A 102 2.01 -1.40 -9.49
C PHE A 102 3.51 -1.53 -9.30
N VAL A 103 4.29 -1.71 -10.37
CA VAL A 103 5.72 -1.97 -10.23
C VAL A 103 6.48 -0.75 -9.70
N LEU A 104 7.60 -0.98 -9.03
CA LEU A 104 8.60 0.03 -8.67
C LEU A 104 9.68 0.17 -9.75
N ALA A 105 9.92 -0.90 -10.49
CA ALA A 105 10.88 -0.98 -11.59
C ALA A 105 10.25 -1.65 -12.82
N THR A 106 10.57 -1.15 -14.01
CA THR A 106 10.21 -1.82 -15.28
C THR A 106 10.91 -3.18 -15.40
N THR A 107 10.55 -3.96 -16.42
CA THR A 107 11.23 -5.22 -16.72
C THR A 107 12.74 -5.04 -16.92
N ASP A 108 13.16 -3.88 -17.44
CA ASP A 108 14.55 -3.52 -17.72
C ASP A 108 15.22 -2.72 -16.58
N PHE A 109 14.60 -2.69 -15.40
CA PHE A 109 15.07 -1.98 -14.20
C PHE A 109 15.05 -0.44 -14.28
N ASP A 110 14.25 0.16 -15.15
CA ASP A 110 13.96 1.59 -15.05
C ASP A 110 13.13 1.85 -13.80
N LEU A 111 13.72 2.59 -12.87
CA LEU A 111 13.11 2.90 -11.58
C LEU A 111 12.04 3.97 -11.73
N LYS A 112 10.85 3.73 -11.17
CA LYS A 112 9.74 4.68 -11.18
C LYS A 112 9.87 5.72 -10.06
N PRO A 113 9.22 6.89 -10.16
CA PRO A 113 9.26 7.91 -9.11
C PRO A 113 8.94 7.39 -7.69
N LEU A 114 8.03 6.43 -7.56
CA LEU A 114 7.72 5.81 -6.27
C LEU A 114 8.92 5.10 -5.64
N TYR A 115 9.79 4.46 -6.42
CA TYR A 115 11.00 3.82 -5.90
C TYR A 115 11.90 4.84 -5.19
N PHE A 116 12.17 5.97 -5.83
CA PHE A 116 13.03 7.01 -5.26
C PHE A 116 12.42 7.62 -3.99
N ALA A 117 11.10 7.88 -4.00
CA ALA A 117 10.40 8.37 -2.81
C ALA A 117 10.50 7.39 -1.63
N LEU A 118 10.35 6.09 -1.89
CA LEU A 118 10.51 5.05 -0.88
C LEU A 118 11.94 4.93 -0.38
N GLN A 119 12.92 5.03 -1.28
CA GLN A 119 14.33 5.02 -0.91
C GLN A 119 14.66 6.17 0.05
N THR A 120 14.28 7.41 -0.32
CA THR A 120 14.47 8.59 0.53
C THR A 120 13.79 8.44 1.89
N TYR A 121 12.54 7.94 1.91
CA TYR A 121 11.80 7.69 3.14
C TYR A 121 12.51 6.65 4.03
N ALA A 122 12.92 5.52 3.46
CA ALA A 122 13.50 4.40 4.20
C ALA A 122 14.91 4.69 4.74
N THR A 123 15.71 5.50 4.03
CA THR A 123 17.05 5.88 4.49
C THR A 123 17.04 7.08 5.44
N GLY A 124 15.87 7.68 5.71
CA GLY A 124 15.76 8.92 6.46
C GLY A 124 16.46 10.10 5.77
N SER A 125 16.72 10.01 4.47
CA SER A 125 17.46 11.03 3.70
C SER A 125 16.55 12.13 3.16
N ALA A 126 15.41 12.36 3.82
CA ALA A 126 14.63 13.55 3.56
C ALA A 126 15.49 14.79 3.87
N PRO A 127 15.38 15.89 3.10
CA PRO A 127 15.96 17.15 3.50
C PRO A 127 15.40 17.63 4.85
#